data_AF-A0A2D4K8W1-F1
#
_entry.id   AF-A0A2D4K8W1-F1
#
_cell.length_a   1.000
_cell.length_b   1.000
_cell.length_c   1.000
_cell.angle_alpha   90.00
_cell.angle_beta   90.00
_cell.angle_gamma   90.00
#
_symmetry.space_group_name_H-M   'P 1'
#
loop_
_entity.id
_entity.type
_entity.pdbx_description
1 polymer ?
#
loop_
_entity_poly.entity_id
_entity_poly.type
_entity_poly.pdbx_seq_one_letter_code
_entity_poly.pdbx_strand_id
1 'polypeptide(L)'
;MRGESGYRYPRGLGGWRASRGCEREREIREASARARRERDTHTMGEALQKKLQTELDKYQQLQKDMSKCMTARQKLEAQLTENHVVKEELDLLDPSNSVYKLIGPVLVKQDTEEAKATVGKRLEYITGEIKRYETQIQDYERKSEQHRDALGRLQQEFQRTQGKVPVKT
;
A
#
# COMPACT_ATOMS: atom_id res chain seq x y z
N MET A 1 54.56 -85.85 -6.16
CA MET A 1 54.18 -85.11 -7.38
C MET A 1 52.81 -84.51 -7.18
N ARG A 2 52.66 -83.21 -7.52
CA ARG A 2 51.42 -82.42 -7.76
C ARG A 2 50.41 -82.35 -6.59
N GLY A 3 50.18 -81.19 -5.97
CA GLY A 3 49.31 -80.10 -6.47
C GLY A 3 47.92 -80.32 -5.84
N GLU A 4 47.35 -79.41 -5.05
CA GLU A 4 46.59 -78.27 -5.58
C GLU A 4 46.39 -77.16 -4.54
N SER A 5 46.48 -75.93 -5.06
CA SER A 5 46.15 -74.66 -4.44
C SER A 5 44.65 -74.54 -4.22
N GLY A 6 44.25 -74.28 -2.98
CA GLY A 6 42.86 -73.95 -2.62
C GLY A 6 42.82 -72.68 -1.79
N TYR A 7 42.80 -71.52 -2.45
CA TYR A 7 42.51 -70.24 -1.78
C TYR A 7 41.08 -70.29 -1.22
N ARG A 8 40.99 -70.49 0.10
CA ARG A 8 39.75 -70.44 0.87
C ARG A 8 39.29 -68.97 0.98
N TYR A 9 38.34 -68.57 0.14
CA TYR A 9 37.65 -67.29 0.32
C TYR A 9 36.82 -67.31 1.63
N PRO A 10 36.92 -66.28 2.48
CA PRO A 10 36.09 -66.19 3.68
C PRO A 10 34.66 -65.82 3.31
N ARG A 11 33.71 -66.74 3.57
CA ARG A 11 32.28 -66.43 3.59
C ARG A 11 31.97 -65.68 4.89
N GLY A 12 31.80 -64.37 4.80
CA GLY A 12 31.49 -63.58 5.99
C GLY A 12 31.27 -62.08 5.75
N LEU A 13 30.58 -61.67 4.67
CA LEU A 13 30.31 -60.25 4.40
C LEU A 13 28.91 -59.99 3.80
N GLY A 14 27.90 -60.78 4.20
CA GLY A 14 26.53 -60.65 3.69
C GLY A 14 25.66 -59.60 4.41
N GLY A 15 25.81 -59.45 5.74
CA GLY A 15 24.94 -58.56 6.55
C GLY A 15 25.31 -57.07 6.51
N TRP A 16 26.59 -56.74 6.38
CA TRP A 16 27.11 -55.37 6.45
C TRP A 16 26.81 -54.50 5.22
N ARG A 17 26.39 -55.11 4.11
CA ARG A 17 26.14 -54.41 2.85
C ARG A 17 24.69 -53.89 2.76
N ALA A 18 23.74 -54.59 3.39
CA ALA A 18 22.33 -54.19 3.47
C ALA A 18 22.11 -53.02 4.44
N SER A 19 22.70 -53.06 5.65
CA SER A 19 22.56 -51.96 6.63
C SER A 19 23.15 -50.64 6.13
N ARG A 20 24.33 -50.67 5.49
CA ARG A 20 24.95 -49.48 4.88
C ARG A 20 24.20 -48.96 3.64
N GLY A 21 23.38 -49.80 3.00
CA GLY A 21 22.46 -49.38 1.94
C GLY A 21 21.27 -48.63 2.50
N CYS A 22 20.63 -49.18 3.54
CA CYS A 22 19.51 -48.55 4.25
C CYS A 22 19.89 -47.20 4.90
N GLU A 23 21.09 -47.07 5.48
CA GLU A 23 21.57 -45.81 6.05
C GLU A 23 21.75 -44.73 4.98
N ARG A 24 22.36 -45.06 3.84
CA ARG A 24 22.53 -44.11 2.73
C ARG A 24 21.20 -43.68 2.12
N GLU A 25 20.23 -44.58 1.97
CA GLU A 25 18.90 -44.21 1.48
C GLU A 25 18.15 -43.30 2.47
N ARG A 26 18.34 -43.49 3.78
CA ARG A 26 17.80 -42.62 4.83
C ARG A 26 18.45 -41.24 4.77
N GLU A 27 19.77 -41.16 4.64
CA GLU A 27 20.51 -39.89 4.48
C GLU A 27 20.09 -39.12 3.24
N ILE A 28 19.92 -39.78 2.09
CA ILE A 28 19.46 -39.15 0.84
C ILE A 28 18.02 -38.63 1.00
N ARG A 29 17.13 -39.38 1.64
CA ARG A 29 15.76 -38.91 1.96
C ARG A 29 15.77 -37.69 2.88
N GLU A 30 16.60 -37.70 3.93
CA GLU A 30 16.72 -36.59 4.86
C GLU A 30 17.37 -35.34 4.21
N ALA A 31 18.39 -35.52 3.38
CA ALA A 31 19.01 -34.43 2.62
C ALA A 31 18.02 -33.82 1.62
N SER A 32 17.24 -34.66 0.93
CA SER A 32 16.18 -34.23 0.02
C SER A 32 15.07 -33.47 0.76
N ALA A 33 14.70 -33.90 1.96
CA ALA A 33 13.72 -33.22 2.80
C ALA A 33 14.23 -31.87 3.32
N ARG A 34 15.52 -31.78 3.72
CA ARG A 34 16.18 -30.53 4.10
C ARG A 34 16.22 -29.53 2.94
N ALA A 35 16.65 -29.96 1.76
CA ALA A 35 16.68 -29.11 0.55
C ALA A 35 15.29 -28.67 0.07
N ARG A 36 14.22 -29.44 0.35
CA ARG A 36 12.83 -28.99 0.12
C ARG A 36 12.45 -27.89 1.12
N ARG A 37 12.69 -28.10 2.42
CA ARG A 37 12.39 -27.10 3.47
C ARG A 37 13.12 -25.79 3.25
N GLU A 38 14.40 -25.84 2.88
CA GLU A 38 15.20 -24.63 2.59
C GLU A 38 14.62 -23.86 1.39
N ARG A 39 14.27 -24.56 0.31
CA ARG A 39 13.58 -23.94 -0.85
C ARG A 39 12.25 -23.32 -0.46
N ASP A 40 11.43 -24.05 0.29
CA ASP A 40 10.11 -23.57 0.76
C ASP A 40 10.25 -22.31 1.63
N THR A 41 11.24 -22.28 2.54
CA THR A 41 11.52 -21.09 3.37
C THR A 41 12.01 -19.90 2.56
N HIS A 42 12.82 -20.13 1.52
CA HIS A 42 13.29 -19.08 0.62
C HIS A 42 12.13 -18.49 -0.19
N THR A 43 11.31 -19.33 -0.83
CA THR A 43 10.11 -18.88 -1.57
C THR A 43 9.11 -18.15 -0.68
N MET A 44 8.95 -18.57 0.58
CA MET A 44 8.08 -17.88 1.54
C MET A 44 8.61 -16.49 1.90
N GLY A 45 9.92 -16.36 2.09
CA GLY A 45 10.59 -15.07 2.33
C GLY A 45 10.41 -14.09 1.18
N GLU A 46 10.59 -14.53 -0.06
CA GLU A 46 10.37 -13.72 -1.26
C GLU A 46 8.90 -13.28 -1.41
N ALA A 47 7.96 -14.20 -1.16
CA ALA A 47 6.53 -13.89 -1.21
C ALA A 47 6.13 -12.85 -0.16
N LEU A 48 6.67 -12.95 1.07
CA LEU A 48 6.46 -11.97 2.13
C LEU A 48 7.07 -10.61 1.79
N GLN A 49 8.29 -10.59 1.25
CA GLN A 49 8.94 -9.35 0.80
C GLN A 49 8.12 -8.65 -0.28
N LYS A 50 7.59 -9.40 -1.25
CA LYS A 50 6.75 -8.85 -2.32
C LYS A 50 5.44 -8.28 -1.78
N LYS A 51 4.81 -8.94 -0.81
CA LYS A 51 3.61 -8.43 -0.12
C LYS A 51 3.91 -7.13 0.63
N LEU A 52 5.02 -7.08 1.36
CA LEU A 52 5.45 -5.88 2.07
C LEU A 52 5.65 -4.70 1.11
N GLN A 53 6.37 -4.91 0.00
CA GLN A 53 6.58 -3.86 -1.00
C GLN A 53 5.25 -3.38 -1.60
N THR A 54 4.37 -4.31 -1.94
CA THR A 54 3.05 -3.97 -2.52
C THR A 54 2.20 -3.13 -1.56
N GLU A 55 2.18 -3.48 -0.27
CA GLU A 55 1.44 -2.71 0.73
C GLU A 55 2.09 -1.35 1.01
N LEU A 56 3.42 -1.25 0.96
CA LEU A 56 4.13 0.04 1.07
C LEU A 56 3.78 0.95 -0.10
N ASP A 57 3.78 0.44 -1.33
CA ASP A 57 3.46 1.23 -2.52
C ASP A 57 2.03 1.77 -2.45
N LYS A 58 1.07 0.93 -2.01
CA LYS A 58 -0.33 1.36 -1.78
C LYS A 58 -0.43 2.45 -0.71
N TYR A 59 0.27 2.27 0.42
CA TYR A 59 0.27 3.26 1.50
C TYR A 59 0.85 4.60 1.03
N GLN A 60 1.98 4.58 0.32
CA GLN A 60 2.59 5.79 -0.25
C GLN A 60 1.67 6.48 -1.27
N GLN A 61 1.01 5.70 -2.13
CA GLN A 61 0.07 6.25 -3.10
C GLN A 61 -1.12 6.93 -2.40
N LEU A 62 -1.66 6.29 -1.38
CA LEU A 62 -2.75 6.84 -0.59
C LEU A 62 -2.35 8.15 0.10
N GLN A 63 -1.15 8.23 0.68
CA GLN A 63 -0.62 9.45 1.28
C GLN A 63 -0.49 10.60 0.26
N LYS A 64 -0.06 10.30 -0.98
CA LYS A 64 -0.02 11.29 -2.06
C LYS A 64 -1.42 11.77 -2.44
N ASP A 65 -2.38 10.88 -2.55
CA ASP A 65 -3.74 11.24 -2.95
C ASP A 65 -4.47 12.02 -1.85
N MET A 66 -4.23 11.67 -0.58
CA MET A 66 -4.64 12.47 0.57
C MET A 66 -4.15 13.91 0.48
N SER A 67 -2.84 14.10 0.26
CA SER A 67 -2.22 15.43 0.19
C SER A 67 -2.80 16.28 -0.95
N LYS A 68 -3.13 15.66 -2.09
CA LYS A 68 -3.83 16.34 -3.19
C LYS A 68 -5.22 16.80 -2.78
N CYS A 69 -6.00 15.93 -2.14
CA CYS A 69 -7.34 16.28 -1.64
C CYS A 69 -7.29 17.42 -0.61
N MET A 70 -6.34 17.39 0.32
CA MET A 70 -6.14 18.48 1.30
C MET A 70 -5.82 19.81 0.62
N THR A 71 -4.91 19.79 -0.36
CA THR A 71 -4.53 21.00 -1.12
C THR A 71 -5.72 21.54 -1.92
N ALA A 72 -6.52 20.67 -2.53
CA ALA A 72 -7.73 21.07 -3.26
C ALA A 72 -8.78 21.67 -2.32
N ARG A 73 -9.00 21.05 -1.14
CA ARG A 73 -9.91 21.56 -0.11
C ARG A 73 -9.49 22.96 0.36
N GLN A 74 -8.21 23.16 0.68
CA GLN A 74 -7.69 24.45 1.14
C GLN A 74 -7.89 25.57 0.10
N LYS A 75 -7.72 25.25 -1.20
CA LYS A 75 -8.02 26.21 -2.27
C LYS A 75 -9.50 26.58 -2.33
N LEU A 76 -10.39 25.60 -2.15
CA LEU A 76 -11.83 25.84 -2.10
C LEU A 76 -12.24 26.65 -0.86
N GLU A 77 -11.60 26.44 0.29
CA GLU A 77 -11.83 27.24 1.51
C GLU A 77 -11.45 28.72 1.31
N ALA A 78 -10.33 29.00 0.63
CA ALA A 78 -9.97 30.37 0.28
C ALA A 78 -11.01 31.00 -0.65
N GLN A 79 -11.43 30.28 -1.70
CA GLN A 79 -12.48 30.74 -2.61
C GLN A 79 -13.83 30.94 -1.89
N LEU A 80 -14.17 30.07 -0.94
CA LEU A 80 -15.39 30.17 -0.16
C LEU A 80 -15.41 31.49 0.62
N THR A 81 -14.32 31.79 1.32
CA THR A 81 -14.16 33.03 2.10
C THR A 81 -14.29 34.26 1.20
N GLU A 82 -13.58 34.28 0.05
CA GLU A 82 -13.67 35.39 -0.90
C GLU A 82 -15.10 35.61 -1.43
N ASN A 83 -15.80 34.53 -1.80
CA ASN A 83 -17.17 34.63 -2.31
C ASN A 83 -18.17 34.99 -1.20
N HIS A 84 -17.88 34.64 0.06
CA HIS A 84 -18.69 35.05 1.20
C HIS A 84 -18.62 36.56 1.40
N VAL A 85 -17.41 37.13 1.38
CA VAL A 85 -17.21 38.58 1.46
C VAL A 85 -17.92 39.28 0.30
N VAL A 86 -17.78 38.78 -0.94
CA VAL A 86 -18.49 39.37 -2.10
C VAL A 86 -20.01 39.33 -1.91
N LYS A 87 -20.56 38.26 -1.35
CA LYS A 87 -21.99 38.17 -1.07
C LYS A 87 -22.42 39.19 -0.03
N GLU A 88 -21.67 39.33 1.06
CA GLU A 88 -21.94 40.31 2.12
C GLU A 88 -21.91 41.74 1.57
N GLU A 89 -20.92 42.08 0.76
CA GLU A 89 -20.83 43.39 0.09
C GLU A 89 -22.00 43.63 -0.86
N LEU A 90 -22.42 42.61 -1.64
CA LEU A 90 -23.60 42.71 -2.52
C LEU A 90 -24.89 42.91 -1.72
N ASP A 91 -25.00 42.31 -0.54
CA ASP A 91 -26.18 42.41 0.32
C ASP A 91 -26.31 43.80 0.97
N LEU A 92 -25.21 44.55 1.09
CA LEU A 92 -25.17 45.94 1.57
C LEU A 92 -25.52 46.99 0.49
N LEU A 93 -25.65 46.60 -0.78
CA LEU A 93 -25.95 47.55 -1.86
C LEU A 93 -27.38 48.09 -1.80
N ASP A 94 -27.52 49.40 -2.03
CA ASP A 94 -28.81 50.06 -2.22
C ASP A 94 -29.40 49.76 -3.60
N PRO A 95 -30.73 49.82 -3.77
CA PRO A 95 -31.40 49.58 -5.05
C PRO A 95 -31.00 50.55 -6.18
N SER A 96 -30.40 51.69 -5.83
CA SER A 96 -29.92 52.69 -6.78
C SER A 96 -28.52 52.39 -7.32
N ASN A 97 -27.78 51.46 -6.69
CA ASN A 97 -26.44 51.09 -7.12
C ASN A 97 -26.49 50.23 -8.40
N SER A 98 -25.48 50.37 -9.26
CA SER A 98 -25.34 49.56 -10.48
C SER A 98 -24.18 48.59 -10.33
N VAL A 99 -24.46 47.29 -10.57
CA VAL A 99 -23.46 46.22 -10.55
C VAL A 99 -22.96 45.96 -11.97
N TYR A 100 -21.66 45.73 -12.11
CA TYR A 100 -21.02 45.42 -13.39
C TYR A 100 -20.15 44.16 -13.23
N LYS A 101 -20.23 43.27 -14.22
CA LYS A 101 -19.40 42.07 -14.31
C LYS A 101 -18.31 42.27 -15.37
N LEU A 102 -17.07 41.97 -15.01
CA LEU A 102 -15.94 41.97 -15.94
C LEU A 102 -15.95 40.70 -16.79
N ILE A 103 -16.00 40.87 -18.12
CA ILE A 103 -15.92 39.80 -19.11
C ILE A 103 -14.82 40.17 -20.12
N GLY A 104 -13.65 39.57 -19.98
CA GLY A 104 -12.49 39.94 -20.80
C GLY A 104 -12.09 41.41 -20.58
N PRO A 105 -11.95 42.23 -21.64
CA PRO A 105 -11.62 43.66 -21.49
C PRO A 105 -12.84 44.56 -21.25
N VAL A 106 -14.07 44.01 -21.13
CA VAL A 106 -15.30 44.83 -21.04
C VAL A 106 -16.07 44.62 -19.74
N LEU A 107 -16.74 45.69 -19.27
CA LEU A 107 -17.68 45.66 -18.15
C LEU A 107 -19.11 45.59 -18.67
N VAL A 108 -19.86 44.58 -18.23
CA VAL A 108 -21.26 44.39 -18.61
C VAL A 108 -22.14 44.68 -17.41
N LYS A 109 -23.12 45.56 -17.55
CA LYS A 109 -24.10 45.85 -16.49
C LYS A 109 -24.89 44.57 -16.19
N GLN A 110 -24.97 44.22 -14.92
CA GLN A 110 -25.69 43.05 -14.44
C GLN A 110 -26.74 43.48 -13.41
N ASP A 111 -27.87 42.77 -13.40
CA ASP A 111 -28.89 42.96 -12.37
C ASP A 111 -28.36 42.54 -10.99
N THR A 112 -28.71 43.30 -9.95
CA THR A 112 -28.25 43.07 -8.58
C THR A 112 -28.73 41.73 -8.03
N GLU A 113 -29.98 41.35 -8.30
CA GLU A 113 -30.55 40.07 -7.85
C GLU A 113 -29.93 38.90 -8.60
N GLU A 114 -29.68 39.05 -9.90
CA GLU A 114 -28.96 38.04 -10.69
C GLU A 114 -27.52 37.83 -10.19
N ALA A 115 -26.81 38.91 -9.84
CA ALA A 115 -25.48 38.85 -9.27
C ALA A 115 -25.47 38.10 -7.93
N LYS A 116 -26.40 38.44 -7.02
CA LYS A 116 -26.57 37.74 -5.73
C LYS A 116 -26.89 36.26 -5.91
N ALA A 117 -27.82 35.93 -6.80
CA ALA A 117 -28.18 34.54 -7.09
C ALA A 117 -26.99 33.73 -7.66
N THR A 118 -26.17 34.35 -8.50
CA THR A 118 -24.97 33.71 -9.07
C THR A 118 -23.92 33.41 -7.99
N VAL A 119 -23.64 34.39 -7.13
CA VAL A 119 -22.70 34.20 -6.00
C VAL A 119 -23.25 33.17 -5.01
N GLY A 120 -24.54 33.20 -4.72
CA GLY A 120 -25.22 32.20 -3.87
C GLY A 120 -25.06 30.76 -4.39
N LYS A 121 -25.37 30.52 -5.66
CA LYS A 121 -25.16 29.20 -6.29
C LYS A 121 -23.70 28.75 -6.24
N ARG A 122 -22.75 29.68 -6.39
CA ARG A 122 -21.32 29.40 -6.30
C ARG A 122 -20.90 28.99 -4.89
N LEU A 123 -21.42 29.66 -3.86
CA LEU A 123 -21.19 29.29 -2.46
C LEU A 123 -21.71 27.88 -2.17
N GLU A 124 -22.94 27.57 -2.58
CA GLU A 124 -23.54 26.24 -2.40
C GLU A 124 -22.69 25.14 -3.05
N TYR A 125 -22.25 25.36 -4.28
CA TYR A 125 -21.37 24.43 -4.99
C TYR A 125 -20.04 24.23 -4.24
N ILE A 126 -19.36 25.31 -3.85
CA ILE A 126 -18.07 25.25 -3.15
C ILE A 126 -18.22 24.52 -1.81
N THR A 127 -19.25 24.86 -1.02
CA THR A 127 -19.53 24.17 0.24
C THR A 127 -19.80 22.68 0.04
N GLY A 128 -20.54 22.32 -1.01
CA GLY A 128 -20.78 20.92 -1.39
C GLY A 128 -19.47 20.18 -1.72
N GLU A 129 -18.60 20.78 -2.53
CA GLU A 129 -17.31 20.19 -2.90
C GLU A 129 -16.37 20.05 -1.71
N ILE A 130 -16.32 21.04 -0.79
CA ILE A 130 -15.54 20.94 0.45
C ILE A 130 -15.97 19.71 1.26
N LYS A 131 -17.28 19.50 1.47
CA LYS A 131 -17.81 18.33 2.19
C LYS A 131 -17.44 17.01 1.50
N ARG A 132 -17.42 16.98 0.17
CA ARG A 132 -16.98 15.80 -0.59
C ARG A 132 -15.50 15.51 -0.35
N TYR A 133 -14.64 16.53 -0.38
CA TYR A 133 -13.23 16.38 -0.06
C TYR A 133 -12.98 15.96 1.39
N GLU A 134 -13.73 16.50 2.35
CA GLU A 134 -13.66 16.07 3.76
C GLU A 134 -13.99 14.59 3.92
N THR A 135 -15.05 14.12 3.27
CA THR A 135 -15.44 12.70 3.27
C THR A 135 -14.34 11.83 2.65
N GLN A 136 -13.76 12.26 1.52
CA GLN A 136 -12.65 11.55 0.88
C GLN A 136 -11.41 11.49 1.78
N ILE A 137 -11.08 12.59 2.46
CA ILE A 137 -9.96 12.66 3.41
C ILE A 137 -10.17 11.67 4.55
N GLN A 138 -11.36 11.66 5.18
CA GLN A 138 -11.68 10.70 6.25
C GLN A 138 -11.59 9.23 5.76
N ASP A 139 -12.05 8.96 4.55
CA ASP A 139 -11.95 7.63 3.94
C ASP A 139 -10.49 7.21 3.72
N TYR A 140 -9.65 8.12 3.25
CA TYR A 140 -8.23 7.87 3.10
C TYR A 140 -7.55 7.71 4.47
N GLU A 141 -7.92 8.45 5.51
CA GLU A 141 -7.32 8.36 6.85
C GLU A 141 -7.56 6.96 7.42
N ARG A 142 -8.80 6.49 7.34
CA ARG A 142 -9.17 5.14 7.75
C ARG A 142 -8.42 4.06 6.98
N LYS A 143 -8.31 4.18 5.65
CA LYS A 143 -7.57 3.22 4.81
C LYS A 143 -6.07 3.27 5.12
N SER A 144 -5.51 4.46 5.36
CA SER A 144 -4.12 4.66 5.75
C SER A 144 -3.80 3.88 7.03
N GLU A 145 -4.67 3.99 8.03
CA GLU A 145 -4.50 3.30 9.31
C GLU A 145 -4.56 1.78 9.14
N GLN A 146 -5.50 1.27 8.34
CA GLN A 146 -5.58 -0.16 7.99
C GLN A 146 -4.30 -0.68 7.31
N HIS A 147 -3.76 0.07 6.34
CA HIS A 147 -2.51 -0.30 5.66
C HIS A 147 -1.31 -0.22 6.61
N ARG A 148 -1.27 0.77 7.52
CA ARG A 148 -0.20 0.89 8.53
C ARG A 148 -0.18 -0.32 9.47
N ASP A 149 -1.35 -0.76 9.93
CA ASP A 149 -1.49 -1.94 10.77
C ASP A 149 -1.10 -3.23 10.02
N ALA A 150 -1.52 -3.35 8.76
CA ALA A 150 -1.15 -4.48 7.91
C ALA A 150 0.37 -4.54 7.68
N LEU A 151 1.02 -3.39 7.42
CA LEU A 151 2.46 -3.28 7.30
C LEU A 151 3.17 -3.71 8.60
N GLY A 152 2.68 -3.28 9.76
CA GLY A 152 3.24 -3.69 11.05
C GLY A 152 3.17 -5.21 11.26
N ARG A 153 2.05 -5.85 10.90
CA ARG A 153 1.89 -7.32 10.96
C ARG A 153 2.84 -8.03 10.00
N LEU A 154 2.92 -7.57 8.74
CA LEU A 154 3.81 -8.15 7.73
C LEU A 154 5.28 -8.00 8.12
N GLN A 155 5.68 -6.88 8.71
CA GLN A 155 7.05 -6.68 9.21
C GLN A 155 7.37 -7.65 10.36
N GLN A 156 6.45 -7.86 11.30
CA GLN A 156 6.63 -8.84 12.38
C GLN A 156 6.74 -10.27 11.84
N GLU A 157 5.91 -10.64 10.86
CA GLU A 157 5.94 -11.95 10.22
C GLU A 157 7.24 -12.17 9.43
N PHE A 158 7.71 -11.14 8.73
CA PHE A 158 8.98 -11.17 8.01
C PHE A 158 10.16 -11.38 8.96
N GLN A 159 10.22 -10.66 10.09
CA GLN A 159 11.25 -10.84 11.11
C GLN A 159 11.21 -12.24 11.75
N ARG A 160 10.02 -12.79 12.03
CA ARG A 160 9.88 -14.16 12.55
C ARG A 160 10.34 -15.23 11.56
N THR A 161 10.16 -14.99 10.27
CA THR A 161 10.52 -15.92 9.20
C THR A 161 12.03 -15.87 8.92
N GLN A 162 12.64 -14.67 8.95
CA GLN A 162 14.09 -14.52 8.79
C GLN A 162 14.90 -14.86 10.05
N GLY A 163 14.39 -14.56 11.25
CA GLY A 163 15.04 -14.89 12.53
C GLY A 163 15.10 -16.39 12.86
N LYS A 164 14.43 -17.24 12.06
CA LYS A 164 14.52 -18.71 12.14
C LYS A 164 15.58 -19.31 11.22
N VAL A 165 16.24 -18.52 10.38
CA VAL A 165 17.39 -18.98 9.60
C VAL A 165 18.62 -18.80 10.51
N PRO A 166 19.27 -19.87 10.98
CA PRO A 166 20.53 -19.72 11.70
C PRO A 166 21.52 -19.07 10.72
N VAL A 167 21.87 -17.82 11.00
CA VAL A 167 23.02 -17.16 10.39
C VAL A 167 24.21 -18.05 10.74
N LYS A 168 24.70 -18.83 9.77
CA LYS A 168 25.94 -19.57 9.93
C LYS A 168 27.05 -18.53 10.08
N THR A 169 27.54 -18.41 11.30
CA THR A 169 28.82 -17.80 11.65
C THR A 169 29.97 -18.52 10.94
#